data_AF-A0A1P8K5B8-F1
#
_entry.id   AF-A0A1P8K5B8-F1
#
_cell.length_a   1.000
_cell.length_b   1.000
_cell.length_c   1.000
_cell.angle_alpha   90.00
_cell.angle_beta   90.00
_cell.angle_gamma   90.00
#
_symmetry.space_group_name_H-M   'P 1'
#
loop_
_entity.id
_entity.type
_entity.pdbx_description
1 polymer ?
#
loop_
_entity_poly.entity_id
_entity_poly.type
_entity_poly.pdbx_seq_one_letter_code
_entity_poly.pdbx_strand_id
1 'polypeptide(L)'
;MIPAPIPSNEDDRLAALRELLILNTPPEQRFDRIVAFAAQEFDVPQALISLVDADRLWFKAKVGLDIEESTRSDSFCAHAILVDEPTVVLDARMDPRFADNPNVITGANIRFYAGAPLTLPSGQNVGTLCVFDQQPHEVDDVALAVLSVLRDLVVEELLRKKALA
;
A
#
# COMPACT_ATOMS: atom_id res chain seq x y z
N MET A 1 -10.89 -12.22 10.81
CA MET A 1 -9.74 -12.15 9.89
C MET A 1 -8.52 -12.83 10.42
N ILE A 2 -7.77 -13.43 9.52
CA ILE A 2 -6.39 -13.85 9.75
C ILE A 2 -5.53 -12.57 9.77
N PRO A 3 -4.93 -12.17 10.90
CA PRO A 3 -4.02 -11.04 10.92
C PRO A 3 -2.79 -11.37 10.08
N ALA A 4 -2.22 -10.36 9.41
CA ALA A 4 -0.96 -10.53 8.70
C ALA A 4 0.13 -11.00 9.68
N PRO A 5 0.88 -12.07 9.37
CA PRO A 5 2.06 -12.44 10.14
C PRO A 5 3.06 -11.28 10.23
N ILE A 6 3.77 -11.18 11.36
CA ILE A 6 4.91 -10.27 11.48
C ILE A 6 6.11 -10.91 10.75
N PRO A 7 6.76 -10.20 9.80
CA PRO A 7 7.97 -10.70 9.14
C PRO A 7 9.07 -11.06 10.15
N SER A 8 9.90 -12.07 9.85
CA SER A 8 11.03 -12.44 10.72
C SER A 8 12.10 -11.35 10.83
N ASN A 9 12.15 -10.45 9.84
CA ASN A 9 13.05 -9.29 9.74
C ASN A 9 12.36 -7.97 10.12
N GLU A 10 11.32 -8.01 10.94
CA GLU A 10 10.52 -6.82 11.27
C GLU A 10 11.35 -5.67 11.87
N ASP A 11 12.32 -5.95 12.73
CA ASP A 11 13.16 -4.92 13.33
C ASP A 11 13.98 -4.16 12.29
N ASP A 12 14.58 -4.89 11.33
CA ASP A 12 15.34 -4.30 10.21
C ASP A 12 14.42 -3.50 9.28
N ARG A 13 13.22 -4.02 9.01
CA ARG A 13 12.21 -3.36 8.19
C ARG A 13 11.76 -2.04 8.81
N LEU A 14 11.48 -2.03 10.12
CA LEU A 14 11.11 -0.84 10.86
C LEU A 14 12.26 0.16 10.98
N ALA A 15 13.50 -0.31 11.15
CA ALA A 15 14.68 0.55 11.12
C ALA A 15 14.80 1.27 9.76
N ALA A 16 14.70 0.52 8.66
CA ALA A 16 14.76 1.08 7.31
C ALA A 16 13.62 2.08 7.04
N LEU A 17 12.40 1.80 7.50
CA LEU A 17 11.27 2.75 7.40
C LEU A 17 11.56 4.05 8.19
N ARG A 18 12.10 3.95 9.40
CA ARG A 18 12.42 5.11 10.25
C ARG A 18 13.53 5.97 9.64
N GLU A 19 14.50 5.38 8.97
CA GLU A 19 15.58 6.09 8.27
C GLU A 19 15.08 7.00 7.14
N LEU A 20 13.91 6.71 6.56
CA LEU A 20 13.29 7.57 5.55
C LEU A 20 12.80 8.91 6.13
N LEU A 21 12.64 9.03 7.47
CA LEU A 21 12.12 10.22 8.15
C LEU A 21 10.81 10.77 7.55
N ILE A 22 9.99 9.87 7.03
CA ILE A 22 8.80 10.20 6.22
C ILE A 22 7.49 10.09 7.01
N LEU A 23 7.47 9.28 8.08
CA LEU A 23 6.28 9.10 8.91
C LEU A 23 5.87 10.41 9.60
N ASN A 24 4.57 10.65 9.70
CA ASN A 24 3.99 11.86 10.30
C ASN A 24 4.43 13.18 9.63
N THR A 25 4.88 13.12 8.37
CA THR A 25 5.18 14.33 7.59
C THR A 25 3.94 14.78 6.81
N PRO A 26 3.81 16.08 6.47
CA PRO A 26 2.70 16.56 5.66
C PRO A 26 2.60 15.85 4.29
N PRO A 27 1.43 15.87 3.64
CA PRO A 27 1.29 15.46 2.25
C PRO A 27 2.27 16.20 1.34
N GLU A 28 2.74 15.53 0.29
CA GLU A 28 3.64 16.13 -0.70
C GLU A 28 3.14 15.80 -2.10
N GLN A 29 2.99 16.85 -2.92
CA GLN A 29 2.39 16.78 -4.27
C GLN A 29 3.02 15.71 -5.17
N ARG A 30 4.31 15.40 -4.99
CA ARG A 30 5.00 14.33 -5.72
C ARG A 30 4.38 12.95 -5.50
N PHE A 31 3.96 12.63 -4.28
CA PHE A 31 3.31 11.37 -3.95
C PHE A 31 1.83 11.41 -4.36
N ASP A 32 1.16 12.55 -4.15
CA ASP A 32 -0.25 12.75 -4.52
C ASP A 32 -0.49 12.51 -6.01
N ARG A 33 0.44 12.95 -6.87
CA ARG A 33 0.36 12.71 -8.32
C ARG A 33 0.44 11.23 -8.67
N ILE A 34 1.27 10.46 -7.98
CA ILE A 34 1.44 9.03 -8.25
C ILE A 34 0.19 8.27 -7.86
N VAL A 35 -0.37 8.52 -6.67
CA VAL A 35 -1.62 7.85 -6.24
C VAL A 35 -2.81 8.24 -7.10
N ALA A 36 -2.92 9.51 -7.51
CA ALA A 36 -3.97 9.95 -8.42
C ALA A 36 -3.88 9.26 -9.79
N PHE A 37 -2.67 9.13 -10.33
CA PHE A 37 -2.46 8.41 -11.58
C PHE A 37 -2.74 6.91 -11.44
N ALA A 38 -2.31 6.27 -10.35
CA ALA A 38 -2.62 4.87 -10.08
C ALA A 38 -4.13 4.61 -10.01
N ALA A 39 -4.89 5.47 -9.32
CA ALA A 39 -6.35 5.36 -9.26
C ALA A 39 -6.99 5.49 -10.66
N GLN A 40 -6.50 6.44 -11.48
CA GLN A 40 -7.00 6.67 -12.82
C GLN A 40 -6.71 5.49 -13.77
N GLU A 41 -5.50 4.96 -13.77
CA GLU A 41 -5.11 3.87 -14.68
C GLU A 41 -5.85 2.56 -14.37
N PHE A 42 -6.19 2.34 -13.11
CA PHE A 42 -6.99 1.20 -12.69
C PHE A 42 -8.51 1.44 -12.74
N ASP A 43 -8.95 2.65 -13.09
CA ASP A 43 -10.36 3.09 -13.05
C ASP A 43 -11.03 2.77 -11.70
N VAL A 44 -10.32 3.06 -10.60
CA VAL A 44 -10.83 2.84 -9.24
C VAL A 44 -10.94 4.14 -8.43
N PRO A 45 -11.84 4.21 -7.44
CA PRO A 45 -12.01 5.42 -6.65
C PRO A 45 -10.94 5.61 -5.56
N GLN A 46 -10.19 4.57 -5.18
CA GLN A 46 -9.20 4.66 -4.09
C GLN A 46 -7.80 4.16 -4.47
N ALA A 47 -6.80 4.93 -4.04
CA ALA A 47 -5.39 4.57 -4.13
C ALA A 47 -4.60 5.15 -2.94
N LEU A 48 -3.54 4.46 -2.53
CA LEU A 48 -2.71 4.83 -1.38
C LEU A 48 -1.23 4.57 -1.63
N ILE A 49 -0.40 5.45 -1.07
CA ILE A 49 0.94 5.09 -0.61
C ILE A 49 0.83 4.87 0.89
N SER A 50 0.86 3.60 1.29
CA SER A 50 0.70 3.17 2.68
C SER A 50 2.03 2.68 3.22
N LEU A 51 2.50 3.23 4.34
CA LEU A 51 3.69 2.79 5.04
C LEU A 51 3.28 1.94 6.24
N VAL A 52 3.84 0.73 6.34
CA VAL A 52 3.49 -0.21 7.42
C VAL A 52 4.41 0.04 8.61
N ASP A 53 3.90 0.72 9.63
CA ASP A 53 4.61 0.93 10.91
C ASP A 53 4.38 -0.29 11.85
N ALA A 54 4.86 -0.22 13.08
CA ALA A 54 4.79 -1.33 14.04
C ALA A 54 3.34 -1.82 14.25
N ASP A 55 2.40 -0.91 14.47
CA ASP A 55 1.01 -1.20 14.86
C ASP A 55 -0.05 -0.56 13.95
N ARG A 56 0.38 0.29 13.00
CA ARG A 56 -0.51 1.05 12.11
C ARG A 56 -0.05 1.00 10.65
N LEU A 57 -0.98 1.33 9.76
CA LEU A 57 -0.69 1.83 8.43
C LEU A 57 -0.75 3.34 8.46
N TRP A 58 0.30 4.01 8.01
CA TRP A 58 0.33 5.46 7.87
C TRP A 58 0.31 5.85 6.38
N PHE A 59 -0.64 6.70 5.97
CA PHE A 59 -0.84 7.02 4.57
C PHE A 59 -0.05 8.28 4.18
N LYS A 60 0.97 8.10 3.34
CA LYS A 60 1.79 9.22 2.85
C LYS A 60 1.05 10.06 1.79
N ALA A 61 0.25 9.39 0.98
CA ALA A 61 -0.62 9.99 -0.02
C ALA A 61 -1.83 9.09 -0.23
N LYS A 62 -2.97 9.69 -0.56
CA LYS A 62 -4.25 9.01 -0.67
C LYS A 62 -5.20 9.71 -1.64
N VAL A 63 -6.04 8.94 -2.30
CA VAL A 63 -7.20 9.41 -3.06
C VAL A 63 -8.42 8.61 -2.60
N GLY A 64 -9.57 9.30 -2.47
CA GLY A 64 -10.84 8.67 -2.12
C GLY A 64 -10.97 8.21 -0.66
N LEU A 65 -10.16 8.75 0.25
CA LEU A 65 -10.19 8.45 1.69
C LEU A 65 -9.97 9.68 2.58
N ASP A 66 -10.79 9.80 3.63
CA ASP A 66 -10.73 10.90 4.62
C ASP A 66 -9.98 10.53 5.91
N ILE A 67 -9.34 9.37 5.96
CA ILE A 67 -8.54 8.90 7.10
C ILE A 67 -7.04 8.98 6.81
N GLU A 68 -6.20 9.24 7.81
CA GLU A 68 -4.73 9.38 7.65
C GLU A 68 -3.97 8.10 7.99
N GLU A 69 -4.60 7.21 8.75
CA GLU A 69 -4.01 5.94 9.18
C GLU A 69 -5.10 4.91 9.47
N SER A 70 -4.70 3.65 9.55
CA SER A 70 -5.55 2.54 9.98
C SER A 70 -4.77 1.56 10.85
N THR A 71 -5.48 0.65 11.51
CA THR A 71 -4.86 -0.47 12.23
C THR A 71 -4.10 -1.39 11.27
N ARG A 72 -2.91 -1.85 11.67
CA ARG A 72 -2.13 -2.81 10.87
C ARG A 72 -2.82 -4.17 10.78
N SER A 73 -3.44 -4.61 11.88
CA SER A 73 -4.11 -5.91 11.98
C SER A 73 -5.17 -6.11 10.91
N ASP A 74 -5.84 -5.03 10.48
CA ASP A 74 -7.02 -5.10 9.63
C ASP A 74 -6.71 -4.87 8.15
N SER A 75 -5.43 -4.93 7.78
CA SER A 75 -4.95 -4.38 6.52
C SER A 75 -4.50 -5.38 5.47
N PHE A 76 -4.81 -5.03 4.22
CA PHE A 76 -4.30 -5.69 3.02
C PHE A 76 -2.80 -5.40 2.82
N CYS A 77 -2.37 -4.15 3.11
CA CYS A 77 -0.98 -3.75 2.95
C CYS A 77 -0.04 -4.55 3.85
N ALA A 78 -0.44 -4.87 5.09
CA ALA A 78 0.38 -5.70 5.98
C ALA A 78 0.59 -7.12 5.45
N HIS A 79 -0.36 -7.66 4.69
CA HIS A 79 -0.18 -8.94 4.00
C HIS A 79 0.73 -8.78 2.77
N ALA A 80 0.58 -7.68 2.03
CA ALA A 80 1.30 -7.45 0.80
C ALA A 80 2.80 -7.20 1.00
N ILE A 81 3.24 -6.67 2.16
CA ILE A 81 4.69 -6.50 2.45
C ILE A 81 5.42 -7.84 2.70
N LEU A 82 4.69 -8.96 2.86
CA LEU A 82 5.27 -10.28 3.14
C LEU A 82 5.79 -11.00 1.88
N VAL A 83 5.54 -10.43 0.71
CA VAL A 83 5.97 -10.95 -0.59
C VAL A 83 6.59 -9.82 -1.39
N ASP A 84 7.46 -10.17 -2.35
CA ASP A 84 8.14 -9.18 -3.20
C ASP A 84 7.33 -8.83 -4.46
N GLU A 85 6.38 -9.67 -4.82
CA GLU A 85 5.51 -9.49 -5.98
C GLU A 85 4.22 -8.75 -5.62
N PRO A 86 3.58 -8.06 -6.59
CA PRO A 86 2.27 -7.45 -6.38
C PRO A 86 1.24 -8.47 -5.86
N THR A 87 0.55 -8.10 -4.79
CA THR A 87 -0.58 -8.88 -4.27
C THR A 87 -1.86 -8.41 -4.95
N VAL A 88 -2.55 -9.31 -5.62
CA VAL A 88 -3.84 -9.05 -6.30
C VAL A 88 -4.95 -9.86 -5.63
N VAL A 89 -6.06 -9.19 -5.37
CA VAL A 89 -7.29 -9.75 -4.81
C VAL A 89 -8.45 -9.25 -5.68
N LEU A 90 -8.94 -10.12 -6.57
CA LEU A 90 -10.00 -9.77 -7.53
C LEU A 90 -11.36 -9.61 -6.84
N ASP A 91 -11.64 -10.44 -5.83
CA ASP A 91 -12.78 -10.29 -4.92
C ASP A 91 -12.41 -10.78 -3.50
N ALA A 92 -12.32 -9.84 -2.56
CA ALA A 92 -11.91 -10.07 -1.19
C ALA A 92 -12.89 -10.96 -0.41
N ARG A 93 -14.14 -11.11 -0.87
CA ARG A 93 -15.10 -12.07 -0.29
C ARG A 93 -14.73 -13.51 -0.60
N MET A 94 -14.00 -13.73 -1.68
CA MET A 94 -13.56 -15.05 -2.15
C MET A 94 -12.14 -15.39 -1.68
N ASP A 95 -11.39 -14.41 -1.18
CA ASP A 95 -10.04 -14.60 -0.69
C ASP A 95 -10.03 -15.03 0.79
N PRO A 96 -9.55 -16.24 1.14
CA PRO A 96 -9.55 -16.72 2.52
C PRO A 96 -8.79 -15.83 3.51
N ARG A 97 -7.85 -14.99 3.04
CA ARG A 97 -7.11 -14.05 3.87
C ARG A 97 -7.96 -12.86 4.33
N PHE A 98 -8.97 -12.51 3.55
CA PHE A 98 -9.71 -11.25 3.68
C PHE A 98 -11.23 -11.41 3.81
N ALA A 99 -11.80 -12.58 3.52
CA ALA A 99 -13.25 -12.79 3.50
C ALA A 99 -13.95 -12.45 4.82
N ASP A 100 -13.25 -12.58 5.94
CA ASP A 100 -13.70 -12.26 7.30
C ASP A 100 -13.06 -10.98 7.88
N ASN A 101 -12.52 -10.11 7.02
CA ASN A 101 -12.00 -8.79 7.38
C ASN A 101 -13.17 -7.79 7.59
N PRO A 102 -13.16 -7.00 8.69
CA PRO A 102 -14.17 -5.96 8.91
C PRO A 102 -14.34 -5.01 7.73
N ASN A 103 -13.25 -4.63 7.05
CA ASN A 103 -13.29 -3.76 5.87
C ASN A 103 -13.92 -4.42 4.64
N VAL A 104 -14.10 -5.74 4.64
CA VAL A 104 -14.80 -6.50 3.58
C VAL A 104 -16.27 -6.71 3.95
N ILE A 105 -16.57 -7.05 5.20
CA ILE A 105 -17.93 -7.41 5.64
C ILE A 105 -18.80 -6.19 5.91
N THR A 106 -18.31 -5.20 6.67
CA THR A 106 -19.15 -4.13 7.24
C THR A 106 -18.61 -2.72 7.07
N GLY A 107 -17.28 -2.56 6.97
CA GLY A 107 -16.60 -1.27 6.92
C GLY A 107 -16.58 -0.67 5.51
N ALA A 108 -15.38 -0.48 4.96
CA ALA A 108 -15.17 0.16 3.66
C ALA A 108 -15.74 -0.64 2.45
N ASN A 109 -16.28 -1.84 2.68
CA ASN A 109 -16.86 -2.71 1.67
C ASN A 109 -15.88 -3.08 0.55
N ILE A 110 -14.60 -3.25 0.88
CA ILE A 110 -13.53 -3.56 -0.09
C ILE A 110 -13.83 -4.89 -0.78
N ARG A 111 -13.70 -4.91 -2.10
CA ARG A 111 -13.84 -6.09 -2.96
C ARG A 111 -12.58 -6.30 -3.76
N PHE A 112 -12.08 -5.28 -4.41
CA PHE A 112 -10.85 -5.36 -5.15
C PHE A 112 -9.69 -4.75 -4.37
N TYR A 113 -8.51 -5.36 -4.47
CA TYR A 113 -7.25 -4.80 -4.02
C TYR A 113 -6.12 -5.24 -4.94
N ALA A 114 -5.28 -4.31 -5.37
CA ALA A 114 -3.96 -4.61 -5.92
C ALA A 114 -2.91 -3.73 -5.23
N GLY A 115 -1.86 -4.35 -4.70
CA GLY A 115 -0.83 -3.63 -3.97
C GLY A 115 0.56 -4.15 -4.28
N ALA A 116 1.45 -3.24 -4.68
CA ALA A 116 2.84 -3.52 -4.94
C ALA A 116 3.71 -3.08 -3.75
N PRO A 117 4.56 -3.97 -3.20
CA PRO A 117 5.38 -3.66 -2.02
C PRO A 117 6.44 -2.61 -2.33
N LEU A 118 6.64 -1.63 -1.45
CA LEU A 118 7.68 -0.62 -1.59
C LEU A 118 8.99 -1.18 -1.03
N THR A 119 9.73 -1.87 -1.89
CA THR A 119 11.02 -2.50 -1.54
C THR A 119 12.15 -1.47 -1.61
N LEU A 120 12.82 -1.23 -0.48
CA LEU A 120 14.01 -0.38 -0.44
C LEU A 120 15.24 -1.13 -0.98
N PRO A 121 16.32 -0.42 -1.36
CA PRO A 121 17.57 -1.05 -1.80
C PRO A 121 18.21 -2.00 -0.78
N SER A 122 17.86 -1.85 0.51
CA SER A 122 18.24 -2.77 1.59
C SER A 122 17.46 -4.10 1.58
N GLY A 123 16.51 -4.28 0.65
CA GLY A 123 15.64 -5.44 0.55
C GLY A 123 14.42 -5.40 1.49
N GLN A 124 14.19 -4.29 2.19
CA GLN A 124 13.09 -4.18 3.15
C GLN A 124 11.82 -3.63 2.49
N ASN A 125 10.70 -4.37 2.64
CA ASN A 125 9.38 -3.94 2.18
C ASN A 125 8.73 -3.02 3.24
N VAL A 126 8.80 -1.71 3.03
CA VAL A 126 8.39 -0.74 4.08
C VAL A 126 6.93 -0.30 3.98
N GLY A 127 6.26 -0.63 2.88
CA GLY A 127 4.93 -0.13 2.57
C GLY A 127 4.38 -0.73 1.28
N THR A 128 3.32 -0.14 0.75
CA THR A 128 2.75 -0.48 -0.55
C THR A 128 2.31 0.77 -1.31
N LEU A 129 2.45 0.75 -2.63
CA LEU A 129 1.53 1.49 -3.50
C LEU A 129 0.36 0.55 -3.80
N CYS A 130 -0.87 0.94 -3.46
CA CYS A 130 -2.03 0.10 -3.69
C CYS A 130 -3.24 0.88 -4.21
N VAL A 131 -4.10 0.13 -4.90
CA VAL A 131 -5.39 0.55 -5.44
C VAL A 131 -6.45 -0.43 -4.90
N PHE A 132 -7.65 0.07 -4.65
CA PHE A 132 -8.75 -0.78 -4.19
C PHE A 132 -10.11 -0.18 -4.56
N ASP A 133 -11.13 -1.03 -4.54
CA ASP A 133 -12.50 -0.64 -4.89
C ASP A 133 -13.52 -1.49 -4.11
N GLN A 134 -14.75 -1.01 -4.07
CA GLN A 134 -15.94 -1.68 -3.56
C GLN A 134 -16.60 -2.61 -4.58
N GLN A 135 -16.05 -2.71 -5.79
CA GLN A 135 -16.45 -3.65 -6.83
C GLN A 135 -15.31 -4.65 -7.10
N PRO A 136 -15.60 -5.91 -7.48
CA PRO A 136 -14.59 -6.80 -8.01
C PRO A 136 -14.02 -6.29 -9.34
N HIS A 137 -12.78 -6.61 -9.64
CA HIS A 137 -12.11 -6.23 -10.89
C HIS A 137 -11.39 -7.41 -11.52
N GLU A 138 -11.12 -7.30 -12.82
CA GLU A 138 -10.12 -8.10 -13.51
C GLU A 138 -8.85 -7.26 -13.67
N VAL A 139 -7.68 -7.91 -13.61
CA VAL A 139 -6.39 -7.24 -13.77
C VAL A 139 -5.56 -8.03 -14.76
N ASP A 140 -5.04 -7.35 -15.78
CA ASP A 140 -4.15 -7.93 -16.77
C ASP A 140 -2.67 -7.61 -16.47
N ASP A 141 -1.78 -8.25 -17.22
CA ASP A 141 -0.33 -8.08 -17.05
C ASP A 141 0.13 -6.63 -17.33
N VAL A 142 -0.60 -5.89 -18.16
CA VAL A 142 -0.28 -4.49 -18.49
C VAL A 142 -0.55 -3.61 -17.27
N ALA A 143 -1.71 -3.75 -16.63
CA ALA A 143 -2.06 -3.03 -15.41
C ALA A 143 -1.07 -3.34 -14.28
N LEU A 144 -0.65 -4.60 -14.11
CA LEU A 144 0.37 -4.97 -13.11
C LEU A 144 1.75 -4.39 -13.43
N ALA A 145 2.13 -4.33 -14.70
CA ALA A 145 3.37 -3.67 -15.11
C ALA A 145 3.32 -2.16 -14.80
N VAL A 146 2.19 -1.50 -15.06
CA VAL A 146 1.98 -0.09 -14.69
C VAL A 146 2.10 0.10 -13.18
N LEU A 147 1.42 -0.71 -12.37
CA LEU A 147 1.52 -0.63 -10.90
C LEU A 147 2.96 -0.80 -10.40
N SER A 148 3.72 -1.72 -11.00
CA SER A 148 5.13 -1.95 -10.66
C SER A 148 6.01 -0.76 -11.02
N VAL A 149 5.81 -0.14 -12.18
CA VAL A 149 6.53 1.09 -12.57
C VAL A 149 6.20 2.24 -11.62
N LEU A 150 4.94 2.41 -11.26
CA LEU A 150 4.54 3.46 -10.31
C LEU A 150 5.10 3.19 -8.91
N ARG A 151 5.13 1.93 -8.46
CA ARG A 151 5.80 1.52 -7.21
C ARG A 151 7.28 1.95 -7.24
N ASP A 152 7.98 1.70 -8.34
CA ASP A 152 9.40 2.06 -8.45
C ASP A 152 9.60 3.59 -8.35
N LEU A 153 8.73 4.38 -8.99
CA LEU A 153 8.73 5.84 -8.85
C LEU A 153 8.49 6.30 -7.41
N VAL A 154 7.61 5.62 -6.66
CA VAL A 154 7.41 5.92 -5.23
C VAL A 154 8.70 5.68 -4.46
N VAL A 155 9.37 4.54 -4.69
CA VAL A 155 10.64 4.21 -4.02
C VAL A 155 11.72 5.24 -4.35
N GLU A 156 11.85 5.66 -5.61
CA GLU A 156 12.76 6.72 -6.01
C GLU A 156 12.49 8.03 -5.25
N GLU A 157 11.23 8.44 -5.15
CA GLU A 157 10.84 9.66 -4.44
C GLU A 157 11.02 9.56 -2.91
N LEU A 158 10.87 8.37 -2.32
CA LEU A 158 11.17 8.13 -0.91
C LEU A 158 12.67 8.28 -0.62
N LEU A 159 13.53 7.81 -1.52
CA LEU A 159 14.99 7.88 -1.36
C LEU A 159 15.59 9.24 -1.74
N ARG A 160 14.81 10.08 -2.42
CA ARG A 160 15.24 11.39 -2.86
C ARG A 160 15.49 12.30 -1.66
N LYS A 161 16.77 12.56 -1.37
CA LYS A 161 17.18 13.57 -0.40
C LYS A 161 16.68 14.93 -0.87
N LYS A 162 15.91 15.63 -0.04
CA LYS A 162 15.61 17.05 -0.27
C LYS A 162 16.96 17.76 -0.40
N ALA A 163 17.20 18.39 -1.54
CA ALA A 163 18.29 19.36 -1.62
C ALA A 163 17.98 20.41 -0.55
N LEU A 164 18.89 20.60 0.41
CA LEU A 164 18.78 21.76 1.29
C LEU A 164 18.80 22.99 0.38
N ALA A 165 17.66 23.68 0.32
CA ALA A 165 17.57 25.03 -0.21
C ALA A 165 18.03 26.03 0.86
#